data_AF-A0A9D6UZJ3-F1
#
_entry.id   AF-A0A9D6UZJ3-F1
#
_cell.length_a   1.000
_cell.length_b   1.000
_cell.length_c   1.000
_cell.angle_alpha   90.00
_cell.angle_beta   90.00
_cell.angle_gamma   90.00
#
_symmetry.space_group_name_H-M   'P 1'
#
loop_
_entity.id
_entity.type
_entity.pdbx_description
1 polymer ?
#
loop_
_entity_poly.entity_id
_entity_poly.type
_entity_poly.pdbx_seq_one_letter_code
_entity_poly.pdbx_strand_id
1 'polypeptide(L)' 'MEQLWHDLKPLAMIGTLIYSVIGLAIFAAALWIMQTVSPFSLRKEIEEDQNTALAIIMGSVFISLAIIIQAAIR' A
#
# COMPACT_ATOMS: atom_id res chain seq x y z
N MET A 1 15.91 -7.89 31.34
CA MET A 1 14.71 -7.05 31.13
C MET A 1 15.12 -5.62 30.82
N GLU A 2 15.86 -4.94 31.70
CA GLU A 2 16.44 -3.59 31.47
C GLU A 2 17.28 -3.50 30.18
N GLN A 3 18.20 -4.45 29.96
CA GLN A 3 19.02 -4.54 28.73
C GLN A 3 18.16 -4.66 27.45
N LEU A 4 17.11 -5.46 27.52
CA LEU A 4 16.17 -5.76 26.42
C LEU A 4 15.39 -4.49 26.01
N TRP A 5 15.00 -3.68 26.98
CA TRP A 5 14.32 -2.40 26.76
C TRP A 5 15.26 -1.31 26.20
N HIS A 6 16.56 -1.43 26.48
CA HIS A 6 17.59 -0.55 25.94
C HIS A 6 17.94 -0.87 24.48
N ASP A 7 17.91 -2.15 24.12
CA ASP A 7 18.15 -2.63 22.75
C ASP A 7 16.93 -2.37 21.84
N LEU A 8 15.73 -2.58 22.37
CA LEU A 8 14.46 -2.23 21.73
C LEU A 8 14.23 -0.72 21.88
N LYS A 9 14.86 0.13 21.07
CA LYS A 9 14.62 1.59 21.05
C LYS A 9 13.11 1.88 20.96
N PRO A 10 12.37 2.15 22.06
CA PRO A 10 10.91 2.03 22.05
C PRO A 10 10.26 3.10 21.17
N LEU A 11 10.86 4.30 21.13
CA LEU A 11 10.46 5.37 20.21
C LEU A 11 10.60 4.99 18.74
N ALA A 12 11.61 4.20 18.37
CA ALA A 12 11.80 3.77 16.98
C ALA A 12 10.69 2.80 16.54
N MET A 13 10.27 1.89 17.42
CA MET A 13 9.17 0.96 17.13
C MET A 13 7.83 1.69 16.94
N ILE A 14 7.57 2.71 17.77
CA ILE A 14 6.39 3.56 17.63
C ILE A 14 6.42 4.31 16.29
N GLY A 15 7.58 4.87 15.91
CA GLY A 15 7.77 5.50 14.61
C GLY A 15 7.47 4.54 13.45
N THR A 16 8.04 3.33 13.48
CA THR A 16 7.78 2.29 12.48
C THR A 16 6.30 1.95 12.35
N LEU A 17 5.59 1.78 13.47
CA LEU A 17 4.15 1.52 13.46
C LEU A 17 3.36 2.66 12.83
N ILE A 18 3.64 3.90 13.23
CA ILE A 18 2.95 5.09 12.70
C ILE A 18 3.17 5.20 11.18
N TYR A 19 4.42 5.14 10.72
CA TYR A 19 4.71 5.26 9.30
C TYR A 19 4.18 4.09 8.48
N SER A 20 4.14 2.87 9.03
CA SER A 20 3.52 1.71 8.37
C SER A 20 2.02 1.92 8.17
N VAL A 21 1.32 2.45 9.18
CA VAL A 21 -0.11 2.76 9.09
C VAL A 21 -0.36 3.88 8.07
N ILE A 22 0.47 4.92 8.06
CA ILE A 22 0.38 6.00 7.06
C ILE A 22 0.58 5.44 5.65
N GLY A 23 1.60 4.62 5.43
CA GLY A 23 1.84 3.99 4.13
C GLY A 23 0.66 3.12 3.67
N LEU A 24 0.09 2.33 4.58
CA LEU A 24 -1.09 1.52 4.30
C LEU A 24 -2.31 2.38 3.97
N ALA A 25 -2.52 3.48 4.69
CA ALA A 25 -3.62 4.40 4.45
C ALA A 25 -3.51 5.08 3.08
N ILE A 26 -2.31 5.53 2.70
CA ILE A 26 -2.03 6.10 1.37
C ILE A 26 -2.29 5.07 0.28
N PHE A 27 -1.83 3.83 0.48
CA PHE A 27 -2.06 2.75 -0.46
C PHE A 27 -3.56 2.48 -0.65
N ALA A 28 -4.31 2.34 0.43
CA ALA A 28 -5.77 2.15 0.38
C ALA A 28 -6.49 3.31 -0.29
N ALA A 29 -6.07 4.56 -0.02
CA ALA A 29 -6.62 5.74 -0.68
C ALA A 29 -6.36 5.71 -2.20
N ALA A 30 -5.16 5.30 -2.64
CA ALA A 30 -4.86 5.16 -4.06
C ALA A 30 -5.74 4.10 -4.73
N LEU A 31 -5.99 2.96 -4.09
CA LEU A 31 -6.94 1.95 -4.59
C LEU A 31 -8.34 2.51 -4.74
N TRP A 32 -8.81 3.24 -3.72
CA TRP A 32 -10.12 3.85 -3.72
C TRP A 32 -10.27 4.92 -4.81
N ILE A 33 -9.24 5.74 -5.02
CA ILE A 33 -9.19 6.72 -6.11
C ILE A 33 -9.26 6.01 -7.46
N MET A 34 -8.48 4.95 -7.68
CA MET A 34 -8.53 4.20 -8.94
C MET A 34 -9.93 3.64 -9.22
N GLN A 35 -10.57 3.01 -8.23
CA GLN A 35 -11.93 2.50 -8.39
C GLN A 35 -12.95 3.61 -8.69
N THR A 36 -12.76 4.79 -8.12
CA THR A 36 -13.70 5.92 -8.26
C THR A 36 -13.50 6.69 -9.56
N VAL A 37 -12.26 6.84 -10.01
CA VAL A 37 -11.90 7.60 -11.22
C VAL A 37 -12.07 6.77 -12.49
N SER A 38 -11.89 5.45 -12.41
CA SER A 38 -12.11 4.57 -13.56
C SER A 38 -13.57 4.66 -14.03
N PRO A 39 -13.83 4.92 -15.33
CA PRO A 39 -15.20 5.06 -15.85
C PRO A 39 -15.96 3.72 -15.98
N PHE A 40 -15.37 2.63 -15.48
CA PHE A 40 -15.90 1.27 -15.52
C PHE A 40 -15.53 0.53 -14.23
N SER A 41 -16.27 -0.56 -13.96
CA SER A 41 -16.01 -1.41 -12.79
C SER A 41 -14.76 -2.25 -13.01
N LEU A 42 -13.66 -1.89 -12.35
CA LEU A 42 -12.43 -2.68 -12.35
C LEU A 42 -12.66 -4.13 -11.90
N ARG A 43 -13.54 -4.33 -10.91
CA ARG A 43 -13.88 -5.66 -10.41
C ARG A 43 -14.57 -6.50 -11.48
N LYS A 44 -15.58 -5.93 -12.16
CA LYS A 44 -16.29 -6.64 -13.24
C LYS A 44 -15.31 -7.03 -14.35
N GLU A 45 -14.47 -6.08 -14.75
CA GLU A 45 -13.54 -6.26 -15.84
C GLU A 45 -12.49 -7.36 -15.54
N ILE A 46 -12.05 -7.48 -14.28
CA ILE A 46 -11.10 -8.51 -13.84
C ILE A 46 -11.78 -9.86 -13.56
N GLU A 47 -12.90 -9.88 -12.83
CA GLU A 47 -13.56 -11.11 -12.36
C GLU A 47 -14.50 -11.73 -13.40
N GLU A 48 -15.37 -10.92 -14.01
CA GLU A 48 -16.40 -11.41 -14.94
C GLU A 48 -15.87 -11.48 -16.37
N ASP A 49 -15.28 -10.37 -16.84
CA ASP A 49 -14.79 -10.26 -18.23
C ASP A 49 -13.38 -10.86 -18.41
N GLN A 50 -12.77 -11.34 -17.31
CA GLN A 50 -11.47 -12.03 -17.30
C GLN A 50 -10.35 -11.23 -18.00
N ASN A 51 -10.39 -9.90 -17.90
CA ASN A 51 -9.43 -9.01 -18.53
C ASN A 51 -8.07 -9.08 -17.82
N THR A 52 -7.25 -10.05 -18.25
CA THR A 52 -5.93 -10.32 -17.67
C THR A 52 -4.98 -9.14 -17.87
N ALA A 53 -5.11 -8.41 -18.98
CA ALA A 53 -4.29 -7.22 -19.24
C ALA A 53 -4.53 -6.14 -18.18
N LEU A 54 -5.79 -5.87 -17.84
CA LEU A 54 -6.12 -4.95 -16.76
C LEU A 54 -5.59 -5.43 -15.41
N ALA A 55 -5.70 -6.73 -15.10
CA ALA A 55 -5.17 -7.28 -13.85
C ALA A 55 -3.65 -7.07 -13.72
N ILE A 56 -2.89 -7.26 -14.81
CA ILE A 56 -1.44 -7.03 -14.86
C ILE A 56 -1.12 -5.54 -14.66
N ILE A 57 -1.86 -4.65 -15.31
CA ILE A 57 -1.68 -3.19 -15.15
C ILE A 57 -1.94 -2.80 -13.69
N MET A 58 -3.04 -3.27 -13.09
CA MET A 58 -3.37 -3.00 -11.70
C MET A 58 -2.28 -3.50 -10.74
N GLY A 59 -1.80 -4.73 -10.94
CA GLY A 59 -0.68 -5.27 -10.16
C GLY A 59 0.61 -4.44 -10.30
N SER A 60 0.91 -3.96 -11.50
CA SER A 60 2.07 -3.11 -11.76
C SER A 60 1.97 -1.76 -11.06
N VAL A 61 0.78 -1.16 -11.06
CA VAL A 61 0.50 0.09 -10.32
C VAL A 61 0.68 -0.13 -8.82
N PHE A 62 0.21 -1.25 -8.27
CA PHE A 62 0.39 -1.56 -6.85
C PHE A 62 1.85 -1.68 -6.45
N ILE A 63 2.65 -2.38 -7.28
CA ILE A 63 4.10 -2.50 -7.06
C ILE A 63 4.77 -1.13 -7.12
N SER A 64 4.43 -0.31 -8.13
CA SER A 64 4.97 1.05 -8.26
C SER A 64 4.64 1.93 -7.05
N LEU A 65 3.38 1.89 -6.57
CA LEU A 65 2.95 2.62 -5.38
C LEU A 65 3.71 2.18 -4.13
N ALA A 66 3.88 0.87 -3.93
CA ALA A 66 4.62 0.34 -2.78
C ALA A 66 6.07 0.86 -2.76
N ILE A 67 6.73 0.91 -3.92
CA ILE A 67 8.09 1.44 -4.07
C ILE A 67 8.14 2.94 -3.77
N ILE A 68 7.18 3.73 -4.28
CA ILE A 68 7.12 5.18 -4.02
C ILE A 68 6.91 5.46 -2.52
N ILE A 69 6.01 4.71 -1.86
CA ILE A 69 5.75 4.85 -0.43
C ILE A 69 6.99 4.49 0.39
N GLN A 70 7.67 3.39 0.05
CA GLN A 70 8.94 3.01 0.68
C GLN A 70 9.99 4.13 0.54
N ALA A 71 10.15 4.69 -0.66
CA ALA A 71 11.11 5.75 -0.92
C ALA A 71 10.81 7.04 -0.13
N ALA A 72 9.53 7.31 0.16
CA ALA A 72 9.10 8.48 0.91
C ALA A 72 9.29 8.35 2.44
N ILE A 73 9.19 7.14 2.99
CA ILE A 73 9.15 6.90 4.45
C ILE A 73 10.55 6.83 5.11
N ARG A 74 11.63 6.65 4.33
CA ARG A 74 13.06 6.58 4.73
C ARG A 74 13.38 6.51 6.23
#